data_AF-A0A5Q4VIA4-F1
#
_entry.id   AF-A0A5Q4VIA4-F1
#
_cell.length_a   1.000
_cell.length_b   1.000
_cell.length_c   1.000
_cell.angle_alpha   90.00
_cell.angle_beta   90.00
_cell.angle_gamma   90.00
#
_symmetry.space_group_name_H-M   'P 1'
#
loop_
_entity.id
_entity.type
_entity.pdbx_description
1 polymer ?
#
loop_
_entity_poly.entity_id
_entity_poly.type
_entity_poly.pdbx_seq_one_letter_code
_entity_poly.pdbx_strand_id
1 'polypeptide(L)'
;MEEEILSRLAERLNMDVSRTIRETLEKSVAIEVQKALSQAINDGEFYQGISTDIKEGLEDLVREMRKLRRETGETSEEEAPGEAFNQTAMQLEDIHARTENATFSIMDIVEKQMEILEKQRSICMEGKISGEELASFMDTLQDNFFEILTALSFQDLIGQKMNKVIIFIRKVEEIINRLYLSHNLMLQNKEANPDKNTKEIREEVLNKISQENIDALLSEYGID
;
A
#
# COMPACT_ATOMS: atom_id res chain seq x y z
N MET A 1 -11.85 21.31 85.51
CA MET A 1 -10.92 22.19 84.77
C MET A 1 -10.22 21.43 83.66
N GLU A 2 -9.72 20.20 83.91
CA GLU A 2 -9.10 19.35 82.86
C GLU A 2 -10.06 18.88 81.76
N GLU A 3 -11.30 18.51 82.09
CA GLU A 3 -12.31 18.07 81.09
C GLU A 3 -12.69 19.15 80.08
N GLU A 4 -12.79 20.41 80.52
CA GLU A 4 -13.14 21.54 79.64
C GLU A 4 -11.98 21.89 78.69
N ILE A 5 -10.74 21.70 79.16
CA ILE A 5 -9.53 21.88 78.35
C ILE A 5 -9.42 20.76 77.31
N LEU A 6 -9.67 19.51 77.69
CA LEU A 6 -9.69 18.35 76.80
C LEU A 6 -10.79 18.46 75.73
N SER A 7 -11.98 18.93 76.09
CA SER A 7 -13.08 19.17 75.14
C SER A 7 -12.73 20.25 74.12
N ARG A 8 -12.15 21.38 74.56
CA ARG A 8 -11.73 22.47 73.66
C ARG A 8 -10.57 22.06 72.75
N LEU A 9 -9.65 21.24 73.26
CA LEU A 9 -8.57 20.67 72.46
C LEU A 9 -9.12 19.70 71.41
N ALA A 10 -10.06 18.83 71.78
CA ALA A 10 -10.71 17.91 70.86
C ALA A 10 -11.50 18.63 69.75
N GLU A 11 -12.24 19.68 70.08
CA GLU A 11 -12.95 20.51 69.07
C GLU A 11 -11.99 21.23 68.12
N ARG A 12 -10.93 21.84 68.64
CA ARG A 12 -9.90 22.49 67.81
C ARG A 12 -9.19 21.48 66.92
N LEU A 13 -8.81 20.32 67.46
CA LEU A 13 -8.16 19.26 66.71
C LEU A 13 -9.09 18.74 65.61
N ASN A 14 -10.38 18.54 65.89
CA ASN A 14 -11.35 18.08 64.91
C ASN A 14 -11.58 19.12 63.79
N MET A 15 -11.63 20.41 64.13
CA MET A 15 -11.70 21.48 63.13
C MET A 15 -10.44 21.55 62.26
N ASP A 16 -9.25 21.52 62.86
CA ASP A 16 -7.98 21.60 62.12
C ASP A 16 -7.75 20.36 61.27
N VAL A 17 -8.06 19.16 61.78
CA VAL A 17 -7.96 17.91 61.03
C VAL A 17 -8.98 17.89 59.88
N SER A 18 -10.24 18.27 60.11
CA SER A 18 -11.25 18.33 59.04
C SER A 18 -10.88 19.35 57.96
N ARG A 19 -10.34 20.51 58.35
CA ARG A 19 -9.88 21.53 57.42
C ARG A 19 -8.69 21.03 56.60
N THR A 20 -7.70 20.45 57.26
CA THR A 20 -6.49 19.92 56.61
C THR A 20 -6.84 18.76 55.67
N ILE A 21 -7.67 17.82 56.10
CA ILE A 21 -8.14 16.72 55.24
C ILE A 21 -8.87 17.27 54.03
N ARG A 22 -9.81 18.22 54.20
CA ARG A 22 -10.55 18.81 53.06
C ARG A 22 -9.60 19.50 52.08
N GLU A 23 -8.68 20.34 52.55
CA GLU A 23 -7.71 21.04 51.71
C GLU A 23 -6.76 20.06 50.97
N THR A 24 -6.34 18.99 51.64
CA THR A 24 -5.43 17.99 51.07
C THR A 24 -6.15 17.07 50.07
N LEU A 25 -7.42 16.72 50.35
CA LEU A 25 -8.28 15.95 49.45
C LEU A 25 -8.63 16.77 48.21
N GLU A 26 -9.00 18.04 48.37
CA GLU A 26 -9.28 18.95 47.25
C GLU A 26 -8.06 19.10 46.33
N LYS A 27 -6.87 19.32 46.90
CA LYS A 27 -5.63 19.39 46.12
C LYS A 27 -5.30 18.07 45.43
N SER A 28 -5.41 16.94 46.13
CA SER A 28 -5.10 15.63 45.55
C SER A 28 -6.09 15.26 44.44
N VAL A 29 -7.39 15.48 44.66
CA VAL A 29 -8.43 15.26 43.64
C VAL A 29 -8.23 16.19 42.46
N ALA A 30 -7.91 17.47 42.68
CA ALA A 30 -7.65 18.40 41.58
C ALA A 30 -6.44 17.97 40.73
N ILE A 31 -5.35 17.53 41.37
CA ILE A 31 -4.15 17.04 40.67
C ILE A 31 -4.47 15.75 39.91
N GLU A 32 -5.17 14.80 40.52
CA GLU A 32 -5.50 13.51 39.90
C GLU A 32 -6.47 13.70 38.71
N VAL A 33 -7.48 14.55 38.86
CA VAL A 33 -8.41 14.90 37.77
C VAL A 33 -7.67 15.63 36.64
N GLN A 34 -6.78 16.56 36.97
CA GLN A 34 -5.98 17.26 35.96
C GLN A 34 -5.07 16.29 35.21
N LYS A 35 -4.46 15.34 35.91
CA LYS A 35 -3.61 14.30 35.30
C LYS A 35 -4.43 13.38 34.40
N ALA A 36 -5.55 12.85 34.89
CA ALA A 36 -6.44 11.98 34.14
C ALA A 36 -7.01 12.67 32.89
N LEU A 37 -7.39 13.96 32.99
CA LEU A 37 -7.88 14.74 31.87
C LEU A 37 -6.78 15.01 30.84
N SER A 38 -5.58 15.39 31.30
CA SER A 38 -4.43 15.61 30.42
C SER A 38 -4.06 14.33 29.65
N GLN A 39 -4.13 13.18 30.32
CA GLN A 39 -3.83 11.89 29.72
C GLN A 39 -4.91 11.49 28.71
N ALA A 40 -6.20 11.63 29.04
CA ALA A 40 -7.30 11.37 28.11
C ALA A 40 -7.27 12.27 26.86
N ILE A 41 -6.88 13.55 27.03
CA ILE A 41 -6.70 14.48 25.90
C ILE A 41 -5.53 14.02 25.02
N ASN A 42 -4.38 13.69 25.62
CA ASN A 42 -3.21 13.25 24.87
C ASN A 42 -3.47 11.93 24.11
N ASP A 43 -4.22 11.00 24.72
CA ASP A 43 -4.61 9.75 24.05
C ASP A 43 -5.59 10.02 22.90
N GLY A 44 -6.54 10.94 23.07
CA GLY A 44 -7.43 11.38 21.99
C GLY A 44 -6.67 11.99 20.81
N GLU A 45 -5.73 12.89 21.09
CA GLU A 45 -4.85 13.50 20.08
C GLU A 45 -3.96 12.46 19.38
N PHE A 46 -3.49 11.46 20.11
CA PHE A 46 -2.70 10.35 19.58
C PHE A 46 -3.47 9.55 18.52
N TYR A 47 -4.65 9.04 18.85
CA TYR A 47 -5.45 8.24 17.91
C TYR A 47 -5.98 9.09 16.74
N GLN A 48 -6.29 10.37 16.98
CA GLN A 48 -6.66 11.29 15.91
C GLN A 48 -5.48 11.52 14.94
N GLY A 49 -4.25 11.61 15.47
CA GLY A 49 -3.02 11.66 14.68
C GLY A 49 -2.87 10.44 13.79
N ILE A 50 -2.95 9.23 14.36
CA ILE A 50 -2.88 7.97 13.60
C ILE A 50 -3.95 7.92 12.50
N SER A 51 -5.21 8.28 12.83
CA SER A 51 -6.28 8.29 11.84
C SER A 51 -6.02 9.28 10.70
N THR A 52 -5.36 10.40 10.98
CA THR A 52 -4.97 11.38 9.96
C THR A 52 -3.88 10.82 9.07
N ASP A 53 -2.88 10.14 9.65
CA ASP A 53 -1.77 9.53 8.90
C ASP A 53 -2.26 8.40 7.98
N ILE A 54 -3.22 7.58 8.45
CA ILE A 54 -3.88 6.56 7.61
C ILE A 54 -4.62 7.22 6.44
N LYS A 55 -5.33 8.32 6.70
CA LYS A 55 -6.06 9.04 5.66
C LYS A 55 -5.11 9.64 4.63
N GLU A 56 -4.02 10.27 5.07
CA GLU A 56 -2.98 10.81 4.18
C GLU A 56 -2.33 9.71 3.33
N GLY A 57 -1.97 8.57 3.93
CA GLY A 57 -1.44 7.41 3.21
C GLY A 57 -2.42 6.86 2.17
N LEU A 58 -3.71 6.81 2.49
CA LEU A 58 -4.75 6.42 1.51
C LEU A 58 -4.87 7.44 0.37
N GLU A 59 -4.81 8.74 0.67
CA GLU A 59 -4.82 9.79 -0.36
C GLU A 59 -3.58 9.73 -1.27
N ASP A 60 -2.42 9.36 -0.74
CA ASP A 60 -1.20 9.11 -1.53
C ASP A 60 -1.36 7.91 -2.46
N LEU A 61 -1.92 6.79 -1.97
CA LEU A 61 -2.24 5.62 -2.80
C LEU A 61 -3.17 5.98 -3.96
N VAL A 62 -4.23 6.74 -3.69
CA VAL A 62 -5.18 7.20 -4.71
C VAL A 62 -4.49 8.12 -5.73
N ARG A 63 -3.59 8.99 -5.30
CA ARG A 63 -2.82 9.87 -6.19
C ARG A 63 -1.90 9.08 -7.11
N GLU A 64 -1.17 8.11 -6.57
CA GLU A 64 -0.23 7.30 -7.35
C GLU A 64 -0.99 6.40 -8.35
N MET A 65 -2.18 5.94 -7.98
CA MET A 65 -3.04 5.16 -8.86
C MET A 65 -3.60 6.00 -10.02
N ARG A 66 -4.08 7.23 -9.73
CA ARG A 66 -4.48 8.17 -10.78
C ARG A 66 -3.33 8.50 -11.72
N LYS A 67 -2.10 8.54 -11.20
CA LYS A 67 -0.89 8.74 -12.02
C LYS A 67 -0.63 7.55 -12.94
N LEU A 68 -0.64 6.32 -12.43
CA LEU A 68 -0.51 5.11 -13.24
C LEU A 68 -1.53 5.13 -14.39
N ARG A 69 -2.78 5.48 -14.09
CA ARG A 69 -3.87 5.51 -15.06
C ARG A 69 -3.67 6.53 -16.20
N ARG A 70 -3.21 7.74 -15.86
CA ARG A 70 -2.80 8.73 -16.87
C ARG A 70 -1.66 8.22 -17.74
N GLU A 71 -0.73 7.46 -17.16
CA GLU A 71 0.41 6.90 -17.88
C GLU A 71 0.06 5.64 -18.70
N THR A 72 -1.02 4.91 -18.38
CA THR A 72 -1.50 3.74 -19.13
C THR A 72 -2.54 4.06 -20.19
N GLY A 73 -3.09 5.29 -20.19
CA GLY A 73 -3.85 5.86 -21.31
C GLY A 73 -5.32 6.17 -21.06
N GLU A 74 -5.80 6.18 -19.81
CA GLU A 74 -7.19 6.52 -19.48
C GLU A 74 -7.32 7.91 -18.85
N THR A 75 -8.30 8.69 -19.33
CA THR A 75 -8.46 10.12 -19.05
C THR A 75 -9.60 10.49 -18.09
N SER A 76 -10.36 9.55 -17.50
CA SER A 76 -11.47 9.96 -16.60
C SER A 76 -10.94 10.53 -15.28
N GLU A 77 -11.11 11.82 -15.06
CA GLU A 77 -10.61 12.50 -13.85
C GLU A 77 -11.56 12.39 -12.63
N GLU A 78 -12.75 11.81 -12.81
CA GLU A 78 -13.86 11.89 -11.84
C GLU A 78 -14.34 10.51 -11.38
N GLU A 79 -13.53 9.79 -10.60
CA GLU A 79 -14.01 8.56 -9.95
C GLU A 79 -13.60 8.48 -8.48
N ALA A 80 -14.44 7.80 -7.71
CA ALA A 80 -14.25 7.63 -6.28
C ALA A 80 -13.00 6.76 -5.99
N PRO A 81 -12.28 7.02 -4.89
CA PRO A 81 -11.07 6.27 -4.50
C PRO A 81 -11.18 4.74 -4.56
N GLY A 82 -12.36 4.18 -4.24
CA GLY A 82 -12.59 2.73 -4.25
C GLY A 82 -12.77 2.12 -5.64
N GLU A 83 -13.22 2.90 -6.62
CA GLU A 83 -13.43 2.42 -8.00
C GLU A 83 -12.10 2.29 -8.75
N ALA A 84 -11.15 3.15 -8.40
CA ALA A 84 -9.88 3.23 -9.11
C ALA A 84 -9.00 1.97 -8.91
N PHE A 85 -9.05 1.32 -7.73
CA PHE A 85 -8.34 0.05 -7.49
C PHE A 85 -8.89 -1.07 -8.37
N ASN A 86 -10.21 -1.18 -8.43
CA ASN A 86 -10.89 -2.20 -9.23
C ASN A 86 -10.59 -2.02 -10.72
N GLN A 87 -10.60 -0.78 -11.22
CA GLN A 87 -10.24 -0.50 -12.61
C GLN A 87 -8.78 -0.80 -12.94
N THR A 88 -7.84 -0.54 -12.01
CA THR A 88 -6.43 -0.91 -12.22
C THR A 88 -6.28 -2.43 -12.36
N ALA A 89 -7.03 -3.21 -11.58
CA ALA A 89 -7.09 -4.67 -11.75
C ALA A 89 -7.68 -5.06 -13.11
N MET A 90 -8.76 -4.42 -13.55
CA MET A 90 -9.32 -4.63 -14.89
C MET A 90 -8.33 -4.30 -16.02
N GLN A 91 -7.48 -3.28 -15.87
CA GLN A 91 -6.43 -2.98 -16.86
C GLN A 91 -5.39 -4.10 -16.92
N LEU A 92 -5.05 -4.69 -15.79
CA LEU A 92 -4.12 -5.82 -15.75
C LEU A 92 -4.73 -7.07 -16.42
N GLU A 93 -6.04 -7.28 -16.23
CA GLU A 93 -6.80 -8.32 -16.93
C GLU A 93 -6.87 -8.07 -18.45
N ASP A 94 -7.07 -6.82 -18.91
CA ASP A 94 -7.04 -6.49 -20.35
C ASP A 94 -5.65 -6.74 -20.95
N ILE A 95 -4.57 -6.36 -20.26
CA ILE A 95 -3.20 -6.65 -20.69
C ILE A 95 -2.99 -8.17 -20.77
N HIS A 96 -3.43 -8.93 -19.76
CA HIS A 96 -3.35 -10.38 -19.75
C HIS A 96 -4.11 -11.00 -20.93
N ALA A 97 -5.37 -10.62 -21.12
CA ALA A 97 -6.22 -11.13 -22.19
C ALA A 97 -5.65 -10.80 -23.59
N ARG A 98 -5.10 -9.60 -23.79
CA ARG A 98 -4.43 -9.23 -25.06
C ARG A 98 -3.17 -10.05 -25.31
N THR A 99 -2.39 -10.32 -24.27
CA THR A 99 -1.17 -11.13 -24.35
C THR A 99 -1.52 -12.58 -24.69
N GLU A 100 -2.56 -13.11 -24.06
CA GLU A 100 -3.06 -14.46 -24.30
C GLU A 100 -3.60 -14.61 -25.74
N ASN A 101 -4.42 -13.66 -26.21
CA ASN A 101 -4.92 -13.65 -27.59
C ASN A 101 -3.80 -13.53 -28.63
N ALA A 102 -2.78 -12.71 -28.38
CA ALA A 102 -1.61 -12.63 -29.26
C ALA A 102 -0.85 -13.95 -29.31
N THR A 103 -0.73 -14.63 -28.16
CA THR A 103 -0.08 -15.93 -28.07
C THR A 103 -0.85 -17.02 -28.82
N PHE A 104 -2.17 -17.08 -28.65
CA PHE A 104 -3.03 -17.99 -29.42
C PHE A 104 -2.95 -17.72 -30.92
N SER A 105 -2.98 -16.45 -31.34
CA SER A 105 -2.82 -16.08 -32.75
C SER A 105 -1.49 -16.57 -33.33
N ILE A 106 -0.39 -16.44 -32.58
CA ILE A 106 0.93 -16.94 -33.00
C ILE A 106 0.92 -18.46 -33.10
N MET A 107 0.33 -19.16 -32.13
CA MET A 107 0.21 -20.61 -32.12
C MET A 107 -0.57 -21.13 -33.33
N ASP A 108 -1.71 -20.52 -33.65
CA ASP A 108 -2.53 -20.86 -34.82
C ASP A 108 -1.75 -20.68 -36.14
N ILE A 109 -0.96 -19.61 -36.27
CA ILE A 109 -0.14 -19.37 -37.47
C ILE A 109 0.97 -20.42 -37.59
N VAL A 110 1.64 -20.75 -36.48
CA VAL A 110 2.69 -21.76 -36.44
C VAL A 110 2.14 -23.15 -36.79
N GLU A 111 0.97 -23.53 -36.25
CA GLU A 111 0.31 -24.80 -36.59
C GLU A 111 -0.03 -24.89 -38.08
N LYS A 112 -0.61 -23.83 -38.66
CA LYS A 112 -0.87 -23.75 -40.10
C LYS A 112 0.41 -23.85 -40.92
N GLN A 113 1.49 -23.19 -40.50
CA GLN A 113 2.79 -23.29 -41.17
C GLN A 113 3.35 -24.72 -41.14
N MET A 114 3.21 -25.43 -40.01
CA MET A 114 3.64 -26.83 -39.89
C MET A 114 2.89 -27.73 -40.87
N GLU A 115 1.56 -27.58 -41.01
CA GLU A 115 0.78 -28.35 -41.99
C GLU A 115 1.19 -28.06 -43.43
N ILE A 116 1.42 -26.79 -43.78
CA ILE A 116 1.83 -26.39 -45.13
C ILE A 116 3.23 -26.94 -45.44
N LEU A 117 4.17 -26.87 -44.48
CA LEU A 117 5.51 -27.44 -44.60
C LEU A 117 5.48 -28.95 -44.86
N GLU A 118 4.62 -29.69 -44.17
CA GLU A 118 4.49 -31.14 -44.34
C GLU A 118 3.90 -31.53 -45.71
N LYS A 119 2.88 -30.78 -46.18
CA LYS A 119 2.33 -30.93 -47.53
C LYS A 119 3.38 -30.66 -48.59
N GLN A 120 4.14 -29.58 -48.45
CA GLN A 120 5.17 -29.22 -49.44
C GLN A 120 6.36 -30.18 -49.43
N ARG A 121 6.75 -30.70 -48.26
CA ARG A 121 7.76 -31.76 -48.14
C ARG A 121 7.34 -33.03 -48.88
N SER A 122 6.07 -33.41 -48.78
CA SER A 122 5.53 -34.59 -49.47
C SER A 122 5.57 -34.41 -51.00
N ILE A 123 5.17 -33.24 -51.51
CA ILE A 123 5.23 -32.89 -52.94
C ILE A 123 6.67 -32.88 -53.47
N CYS A 124 7.62 -32.36 -52.68
CA CYS A 124 9.04 -32.39 -52.98
C CYS A 124 9.60 -33.82 -53.07
N MET A 125 9.22 -34.70 -52.15
CA MET A 125 9.65 -36.11 -52.13
C MET A 125 9.09 -36.91 -53.32
N GLU A 126 7.90 -36.54 -53.81
CA GLU A 126 7.29 -37.13 -55.01
C GLU A 126 7.91 -36.63 -56.33
N GLY A 127 8.83 -35.67 -56.28
CA GLY A 127 9.52 -35.13 -57.46
C GLY A 127 8.64 -34.25 -58.37
N LYS A 128 7.48 -33.80 -57.89
CA LYS A 128 6.49 -32.99 -58.62
C LYS A 128 6.56 -31.50 -58.24
N ILE A 129 7.75 -30.92 -58.15
CA ILE A 129 7.87 -29.51 -57.77
C ILE A 129 7.66 -28.64 -59.01
N SER A 130 6.52 -27.97 -59.10
CA SER A 130 6.36 -26.82 -60.00
C SER A 130 6.98 -25.58 -59.36
N GLY A 131 7.72 -24.77 -60.15
CA GLY A 131 8.26 -23.49 -59.67
C GLY A 131 7.20 -22.51 -59.18
N GLU A 132 5.99 -22.59 -59.73
CA GLU A 132 4.81 -21.82 -59.29
C GLU A 132 4.31 -22.24 -57.89
N GLU A 133 4.27 -23.54 -57.61
CA GLU A 133 3.84 -24.06 -56.31
C GLU A 133 4.86 -23.74 -55.21
N LEU A 134 6.15 -23.75 -55.55
CA LEU A 134 7.21 -23.33 -54.64
C LEU A 134 7.16 -21.82 -54.36
N ALA A 135 6.90 -20.99 -55.38
CA ALA A 135 6.74 -19.56 -55.22
C ALA A 135 5.53 -19.21 -54.32
N SER A 136 4.37 -19.83 -54.57
CA SER A 136 3.17 -19.64 -53.76
C SER A 136 3.36 -20.06 -52.29
N PHE A 137 4.12 -21.14 -52.05
CA PHE A 137 4.49 -21.55 -50.70
C PHE A 137 5.40 -20.51 -50.00
N MET A 138 6.39 -19.97 -50.71
CA MET A 138 7.29 -18.95 -50.18
C MET A 138 6.53 -17.66 -49.84
N ASP A 139 5.59 -17.24 -50.69
CA ASP A 139 4.73 -16.07 -50.44
C ASP A 139 3.87 -16.28 -49.18
N THR A 140 3.21 -17.44 -49.06
CA THR A 140 2.39 -17.79 -47.87
C THR A 140 3.24 -17.82 -46.59
N LEU A 141 4.46 -18.35 -46.68
CA LEU A 141 5.38 -18.41 -45.56
C LEU A 141 5.88 -17.02 -45.14
N GLN A 142 6.13 -16.14 -46.12
CA GLN A 142 6.48 -14.74 -45.89
C GLN A 142 5.33 -13.96 -45.22
N ASP A 143 4.10 -14.12 -45.70
CA ASP A 143 2.91 -13.49 -45.12
C ASP A 143 2.68 -13.92 -43.67
N ASN A 144 2.79 -15.22 -43.40
CA ASN A 144 2.66 -15.76 -42.04
C ASN A 144 3.75 -15.22 -41.09
N PHE A 145 4.99 -15.04 -41.57
CA PHE A 145 6.03 -14.39 -40.75
C PHE A 145 5.76 -12.91 -40.50
N PHE A 146 5.16 -12.19 -41.46
CA PHE A 146 4.72 -10.81 -41.22
C PHE A 146 3.59 -10.74 -40.18
N GLU A 147 2.64 -11.69 -40.19
CA GLU A 147 1.60 -11.76 -39.16
C GLU A 147 2.18 -12.07 -37.77
N ILE A 148 3.11 -13.02 -37.65
CA ILE A 148 3.81 -13.31 -36.38
C ILE A 148 4.59 -12.08 -35.89
N LEU A 149 5.35 -11.43 -36.76
CA LEU A 149 6.10 -10.21 -36.41
C LEU A 149 5.16 -9.09 -35.95
N THR A 150 3.99 -8.95 -36.58
CA THR A 150 2.98 -7.97 -36.19
C THR A 150 2.38 -8.32 -34.83
N ALA A 151 2.05 -9.59 -34.57
CA ALA A 151 1.54 -10.04 -33.27
C ALA A 151 2.56 -9.83 -32.14
N LEU A 152 3.84 -10.13 -32.40
CA LEU A 152 4.94 -9.92 -31.44
C LEU A 152 5.29 -8.44 -31.24
N SER A 153 5.03 -7.57 -32.21
CA SER A 153 5.34 -6.14 -32.09
C SER A 153 4.59 -5.45 -30.93
N PHE A 154 3.45 -6.00 -30.51
CA PHE A 154 2.70 -5.50 -29.35
C PHE A 154 3.35 -5.81 -28.00
N GLN A 155 4.33 -6.72 -27.97
CA GLN A 155 5.01 -7.11 -26.73
C GLN A 155 5.77 -5.94 -26.10
N ASP A 156 6.34 -5.02 -26.89
CA ASP A 156 7.03 -3.85 -26.34
C ASP A 156 6.06 -2.94 -25.57
N LEU A 157 4.88 -2.68 -26.14
CA LEU A 157 3.84 -1.88 -25.49
C LEU A 157 3.31 -2.56 -24.22
N ILE A 158 3.13 -3.88 -24.25
CA ILE A 158 2.74 -4.68 -23.08
C ILE A 158 3.81 -4.61 -22.00
N GLY A 159 5.09 -4.78 -22.36
CA GLY A 159 6.22 -4.70 -21.44
C GLY A 159 6.32 -3.33 -20.76
N GLN A 160 6.14 -2.24 -21.51
CA GLN A 160 6.11 -0.90 -20.95
C GLN A 160 4.95 -0.69 -19.98
N LYS A 161 3.74 -1.18 -20.29
CA LYS A 161 2.59 -1.11 -19.38
C LYS A 161 2.80 -1.94 -18.12
N MET A 162 3.29 -3.16 -18.25
CA MET A 162 3.59 -4.03 -17.10
C MET A 162 4.66 -3.45 -16.19
N ASN A 163 5.72 -2.85 -16.76
CA ASN A 163 6.74 -2.19 -15.95
C ASN A 163 6.16 -1.04 -15.11
N LYS A 164 5.22 -0.25 -15.67
CA LYS A 164 4.52 0.80 -14.92
C LYS A 164 3.67 0.23 -13.78
N VAL A 165 2.95 -0.87 -14.01
CA VAL A 165 2.19 -1.56 -12.96
C VAL A 165 3.11 -2.08 -11.85
N ILE A 166 4.25 -2.68 -12.20
CA ILE A 166 5.23 -3.16 -11.20
C ILE A 166 5.75 -2.00 -10.34
N ILE A 167 6.09 -0.87 -10.96
CA ILE A 167 6.53 0.33 -10.25
C ILE A 167 5.43 0.83 -9.31
N PHE A 168 4.17 0.83 -9.75
CA PHE A 168 3.03 1.20 -8.92
C PHE A 168 2.88 0.26 -7.71
N ILE A 169 2.91 -1.06 -7.90
CA ILE A 169 2.80 -2.04 -6.80
C ILE A 169 3.90 -1.81 -5.77
N ARG A 170 5.15 -1.58 -6.20
CA ARG A 170 6.28 -1.27 -5.30
C ARG A 170 6.03 -0.02 -4.46
N LYS A 171 5.39 1.01 -5.04
CA LYS A 171 5.04 2.21 -4.29
C LYS A 171 3.88 1.98 -3.32
N VAL A 172 2.90 1.18 -3.71
CA VAL A 172 1.81 0.78 -2.81
C VAL A 172 2.37 0.04 -1.60
N GLU A 173 3.28 -0.90 -1.84
CA GLU A 173 4.02 -1.62 -0.81
C GLU A 173 4.80 -0.67 0.09
N GLU A 174 5.55 0.28 -0.47
CA GLU A 174 6.29 1.28 0.31
C GLU A 174 5.36 2.11 1.22
N ILE A 175 4.20 2.55 0.71
CA ILE A 175 3.24 3.34 1.48
C ILE A 175 2.63 2.51 2.61
N ILE A 176 2.23 1.26 2.33
CA ILE A 176 1.65 0.36 3.34
C ILE A 176 2.70 0.05 4.42
N ASN A 177 3.92 -0.31 4.03
CA ASN A 177 5.00 -0.61 4.96
C ASN A 177 5.34 0.58 5.85
N ARG A 178 5.44 1.78 5.27
CA ARG A 178 5.67 3.03 6.00
C ARG A 178 4.54 3.30 7.01
N LEU A 179 3.29 3.14 6.60
CA LEU A 179 2.13 3.36 7.45
C LEU A 179 2.10 2.35 8.61
N TYR A 180 2.37 1.08 8.31
CA TYR A 180 2.38 -0.01 9.29
C TYR A 180 3.51 0.17 10.32
N LEU A 181 4.73 0.46 9.86
CA LEU A 181 5.88 0.75 10.73
C LEU A 181 5.63 1.99 11.59
N SER A 182 5.19 3.09 10.98
CA SER A 182 4.87 4.33 11.70
C SER A 182 3.88 4.05 12.83
N HIS A 183 2.80 3.33 12.52
CA HIS A 183 1.79 2.97 13.52
C HIS A 183 2.35 2.09 14.64
N ASN A 184 3.10 1.03 14.32
CA ASN A 184 3.69 0.15 15.34
C ASN A 184 4.67 0.91 16.24
N LEU A 185 5.56 1.72 15.66
CA LEU A 185 6.54 2.49 16.41
C LEU A 185 5.88 3.58 17.25
N MET A 186 4.81 4.21 16.76
CA MET A 186 4.00 5.15 17.55
C MET A 186 3.38 4.45 18.77
N LEU A 187 2.80 3.26 18.58
CA LEU A 187 2.18 2.50 19.67
C LEU A 187 3.23 2.09 20.71
N GLN A 188 4.37 1.54 20.29
CA GLN A 188 5.46 1.17 21.18
C GLN A 188 6.03 2.35 21.97
N ASN A 189 6.22 3.51 21.33
CA ASN A 189 6.70 4.70 22.01
C ASN A 189 5.69 5.24 23.02
N LYS A 190 4.39 5.14 22.71
CA LYS A 190 3.30 5.53 23.61
C LYS A 190 3.19 4.58 24.81
N GLU A 191 3.36 3.28 24.61
CA GLU A 191 3.40 2.28 25.69
C GLU A 191 4.63 2.46 26.59
N ALA A 192 5.80 2.73 26.01
CA ALA A 192 7.02 2.97 26.75
C ALA A 192 7.02 4.32 27.49
N ASN A 193 6.35 5.34 26.95
CA ASN A 193 6.31 6.69 27.50
C ASN A 193 4.88 7.30 27.44
N PRO A 194 3.98 6.91 28.36
CA PRO A 194 2.57 7.32 28.32
C PRO A 194 2.35 8.84 28.45
N ASP A 195 3.24 9.50 29.20
CA ASP A 195 3.19 10.93 29.53
C ASP A 195 3.76 11.83 28.42
N LYS A 196 4.44 11.25 27.41
CA LYS A 196 5.10 12.01 26.34
C LYS A 196 4.08 12.57 25.36
N ASN A 197 4.37 13.75 24.80
CA ASN A 197 3.46 14.40 23.86
C ASN A 197 3.42 13.63 22.52
N THR A 198 2.22 13.43 21.97
CA THR A 198 1.99 12.80 20.66
C THR A 198 2.86 13.38 19.54
N LYS A 199 3.09 14.70 19.51
CA LYS A 199 3.90 15.34 18.46
C LYS A 199 5.38 14.94 18.55
N GLU A 200 5.91 14.85 19.76
CA GLU A 200 7.30 14.44 19.98
C GLU A 200 7.50 12.98 19.61
N ILE A 201 6.54 12.11 19.97
CA ILE A 201 6.53 10.70 19.55
C ILE A 201 6.54 10.61 18.01
N ARG A 202 5.68 11.39 17.34
CA ARG A 202 5.60 11.39 15.88
C ARG A 202 6.90 11.84 15.22
N GLU A 203 7.52 12.91 15.71
CA GLU A 203 8.81 13.39 15.18
C GLU A 203 9.94 12.35 15.35
N GLU A 204 10.01 11.68 16.51
CA GLU A 204 11.00 10.62 16.74
C GLU A 204 10.79 9.42 15.79
N VAL A 205 9.54 8.99 15.61
CA VAL A 205 9.19 7.89 14.70
C VAL A 205 9.55 8.24 13.26
N LEU A 206 9.21 9.45 12.79
CA LEU A 206 9.53 9.89 11.43
C LEU A 206 11.04 10.01 11.20
N ASN A 207 11.78 10.51 12.19
CA ASN A 207 13.24 10.58 12.12
C ASN A 207 13.87 9.18 12.06
N LYS A 208 13.36 8.22 12.85
CA LYS A 208 13.86 6.84 12.83
C LYS A 208 13.62 6.17 11.48
N ILE A 209 12.40 6.26 10.95
CA ILE A 209 12.04 5.73 9.62
C ILE A 209 12.85 6.40 8.50
N SER A 210 13.22 7.67 8.65
CA SER A 210 14.03 8.37 7.65
C SER A 210 15.52 8.03 7.71
N GLN A 211 16.03 7.60 8.86
CA GLN A 211 17.46 7.31 9.05
C GLN A 211 17.81 5.83 8.81
N GLU A 212 16.85 4.93 9.04
CA GLU A 212 17.04 3.49 8.88
C GLU A 212 16.36 2.96 7.62
N ASN A 213 16.90 1.89 7.05
CA ASN A 213 16.27 1.26 5.89
C ASN A 213 14.95 0.60 6.34
N ILE A 214 13.86 0.92 5.65
CA ILE A 214 12.50 0.42 5.94
C ILE A 214 12.52 -1.11 5.99
N ASP A 215 13.24 -1.77 5.09
CA ASP A 215 13.33 -3.23 5.04
C ASP A 215 14.07 -3.81 6.26
N ALA A 216 15.11 -3.13 6.73
CA ALA A 216 15.85 -3.54 7.93
C ALA A 216 14.98 -3.39 9.19
N LEU A 217 14.19 -2.31 9.25
CA LEU A 217 13.21 -2.08 10.29
C LEU A 217 12.12 -3.17 10.26
N LEU A 218 11.50 -3.45 9.12
CA LEU A 218 10.48 -4.51 9.02
C LEU A 218 10.98 -5.85 9.56
N SER A 219 12.19 -6.25 9.18
CA SER A 219 12.81 -7.49 9.65
C SER A 219 13.15 -7.46 11.14
N GLU A 220 13.65 -6.33 11.67
CA GLU A 220 13.92 -6.14 13.11
C GLU A 220 12.66 -6.30 13.97
N TYR A 221 11.52 -5.82 13.46
CA TYR A 221 10.23 -5.92 14.15
C TYR A 221 9.45 -7.21 13.80
N GLY A 222 10.02 -8.14 13.03
CA GLY A 222 9.43 -9.44 12.71
C GLY A 222 8.23 -9.37 11.77
N ILE A 223 8.24 -8.38 10.87
CA ILE A 223 7.18 -8.06 9.91
C ILE A 223 7.70 -8.44 8.51
N ASP A 224 7.98 -9.72 8.29
CA ASP A 224 8.33 -10.31 6.98
C ASP A 224 7.27 -11.34 6.57
#